data_AF-A0A1J6HYR7-F1
#
_entry.id   AF-A0A1J6HYR7-F1
#
_cell.length_a   1.000
_cell.length_b   1.000
_cell.length_c   1.000
_cell.angle_alpha   90.00
_cell.angle_beta   90.00
_cell.angle_gamma   90.00
#
_symmetry.space_group_name_H-M   'P 1'
#
loop_
_entity.id
_entity.type
_entity.pdbx_description
1 polymer ?
#
loop_
_entity_poly.entity_id
_entity_poly.type
_entity_poly.pdbx_seq_one_letter_code
_entity_poly.pdbx_strand_id
1 'polypeptide(L)'
;MNIFVINLDRRPDRLRHMLDTFDALDLQFTRVPAIDGSSFCHNTYVRPGEAACFMSHRICWQRIVEDGLVAAAILEDDLHIMPDASWLLRTTEWIPGETDIIKLETMLRPVKLDKAPASIVAGRKLYGLRSNHLGAAGYILTQQGAQRLLRQSAGCNTPVDHFLFDFRKPWAKDLNTLQLFPAVCVQDFFLRGSRPSFQLGSDLHCERTFTCKGWSKVWRETKRPLQQFFRLFKRVSANLFTNKKWTVVPWE
;
A
#
# COMPACT_ATOMS: atom_id res chain seq x y z
N MET A 1 2.72 -3.71 18.60
CA MET A 1 2.23 -2.35 18.28
C MET A 1 0.73 -2.44 18.05
N ASN A 2 0.03 -1.32 17.87
CA ASN A 2 -1.39 -1.39 17.49
C ASN A 2 -1.53 -1.80 16.03
N ILE A 3 -2.52 -2.64 15.74
CA ILE A 3 -2.80 -3.14 14.39
C ILE A 3 -4.27 -2.87 14.09
N PHE A 4 -4.52 -2.12 13.02
CA PHE A 4 -5.85 -1.81 12.52
C PHE A 4 -6.13 -2.62 11.25
N VAL A 5 -7.24 -3.34 11.24
CA VAL A 5 -7.75 -4.03 10.04
C VAL A 5 -9.01 -3.32 9.58
N ILE A 6 -8.95 -2.73 8.39
CA ILE A 6 -10.06 -2.06 7.72
C ILE A 6 -10.91 -3.13 7.03
N ASN A 7 -12.17 -3.26 7.43
CA ASN A 7 -13.07 -4.29 6.91
C ASN A 7 -14.49 -3.75 6.77
N LEU A 8 -15.14 -4.04 5.64
CA LEU A 8 -16.54 -3.69 5.39
C LEU A 8 -17.49 -4.59 6.21
N ASP A 9 -18.54 -4.01 6.79
CA ASP A 9 -19.55 -4.78 7.56
C ASP A 9 -20.22 -5.88 6.74
N ARG A 10 -20.43 -5.64 5.44
CA ARG A 10 -20.99 -6.63 4.51
C ARG A 10 -20.02 -7.77 4.11
N ARG A 11 -18.77 -7.76 4.60
CA ARG A 11 -17.72 -8.76 4.29
C ARG A 11 -17.25 -9.53 5.53
N PRO A 12 -18.15 -10.31 6.17
CA PRO A 12 -17.77 -11.16 7.31
C PRO A 12 -16.84 -12.31 6.90
N ASP A 13 -16.87 -12.72 5.63
CA ASP A 13 -15.98 -13.72 5.03
C ASP A 13 -14.51 -13.28 5.11
N ARG A 14 -14.24 -12.03 4.73
CA ARG A 14 -12.89 -11.45 4.79
C ARG A 14 -12.42 -11.20 6.21
N LEU A 15 -13.34 -10.78 7.09
CA LEU A 15 -13.02 -10.62 8.51
C LEU A 15 -12.61 -11.96 9.13
N ARG A 16 -13.33 -13.05 8.82
CA ARG A 16 -12.98 -14.40 9.28
C ARG A 16 -11.59 -14.80 8.80
N HIS A 17 -11.27 -14.58 7.52
CA HIS A 17 -9.92 -14.82 6.97
C HIS A 17 -8.84 -14.07 7.76
N MET A 18 -9.06 -12.80 8.08
CA MET A 18 -8.11 -12.02 8.87
C MET A 18 -8.00 -12.50 10.32
N LEU A 19 -9.11 -12.92 10.95
CA LEU A 19 -9.09 -13.52 12.29
C LEU A 19 -8.25 -14.80 12.30
N ASP A 20 -8.48 -15.71 11.37
CA ASP A 20 -7.74 -16.97 11.27
C ASP A 20 -6.25 -16.73 10.99
N THR A 21 -5.94 -15.74 10.14
CA THR A 21 -4.55 -15.33 9.84
C THR A 21 -3.86 -14.78 11.10
N PHE A 22 -4.53 -13.96 11.89
CA PHE A 22 -3.96 -13.33 13.08
C PHE A 22 -3.83 -14.30 14.26
N ASP A 23 -4.76 -15.25 14.38
CA ASP A 23 -4.66 -16.36 15.33
C ASP A 23 -3.40 -17.19 15.07
N ALA A 24 -3.14 -17.53 13.80
CA ALA A 24 -1.92 -18.24 13.40
C ALA A 24 -0.62 -17.45 13.63
N LEU A 25 -0.70 -16.11 13.63
CA LEU A 25 0.43 -15.22 13.95
C LEU A 25 0.62 -14.99 15.46
N ASP A 26 -0.31 -15.48 16.29
CA ASP A 26 -0.42 -15.16 17.72
C ASP A 26 -0.42 -13.63 17.94
N LEU A 27 -1.31 -12.95 17.20
CA LEU A 27 -1.49 -11.50 17.26
C LEU A 27 -2.96 -11.13 17.38
N GLN A 28 -3.21 -9.98 17.97
CA GLN A 28 -4.53 -9.36 17.99
C GLN A 28 -4.54 -8.11 17.13
N PHE A 29 -5.68 -7.83 16.52
CA PHE A 29 -5.92 -6.57 15.81
C PHE A 29 -7.22 -5.92 16.27
N THR A 30 -7.30 -4.62 16.07
CA THR A 30 -8.53 -3.84 16.22
C THR A 30 -9.18 -3.71 14.85
N ARG A 31 -10.40 -4.25 14.71
CA ARG A 31 -11.20 -4.02 13.51
C ARG A 31 -11.61 -2.54 13.46
N VAL A 32 -11.43 -1.93 12.28
CA VAL A 32 -11.95 -0.60 11.95
C VAL A 32 -13.03 -0.80 10.89
N PRO A 33 -14.30 -0.49 11.20
CA PRO A 33 -15.37 -0.57 10.20
C PRO A 33 -15.04 0.34 9.01
N ALA A 34 -14.93 -0.28 7.83
CA ALA A 34 -14.69 0.45 6.60
C ALA A 34 -15.97 1.19 6.19
N ILE A 35 -15.80 2.42 5.70
CA ILE A 35 -16.91 3.16 5.14
C ILE A 35 -17.32 2.50 3.83
N ASP A 36 -18.62 2.29 3.67
CA ASP A 36 -19.19 1.71 2.48
C ASP A 36 -19.33 2.75 1.35
N GLY A 37 -18.70 2.49 0.21
CA GLY A 37 -18.81 3.32 -0.99
C GLY A 37 -20.26 3.52 -1.47
N SER A 38 -21.16 2.57 -1.22
CA SER A 38 -22.58 2.69 -1.59
C SER A 38 -23.30 3.84 -0.87
N SER A 39 -22.73 4.34 0.23
CA SER A 39 -23.27 5.49 0.96
C SER A 39 -22.89 6.85 0.35
N PHE A 40 -22.02 6.89 -0.65
CA PHE A 40 -21.60 8.13 -1.32
C PHE A 40 -22.32 8.34 -2.64
N CYS A 41 -22.70 9.59 -2.92
CA CYS A 41 -23.14 9.99 -4.25
C CYS A 41 -21.94 9.99 -5.23
N HIS A 42 -22.24 9.77 -6.51
CA HIS A 42 -21.21 9.69 -7.54
C HIS A 42 -20.47 11.03 -7.68
N ASN A 43 -19.16 11.04 -7.43
CA ASN A 43 -18.29 12.17 -7.75
C ASN A 43 -17.62 11.90 -9.11
N THR A 44 -17.52 12.91 -9.96
CA THR A 44 -16.96 12.79 -11.32
C THR A 44 -15.45 12.51 -11.33
N TYR A 45 -14.73 12.77 -10.22
CA TYR A 45 -13.27 12.65 -10.16
C TYR A 45 -12.74 11.43 -9.39
N VAL A 46 -13.50 10.91 -8.42
CA VAL A 46 -13.13 9.72 -7.63
C VAL A 46 -14.38 8.90 -7.40
N ARG A 47 -14.21 7.59 -7.48
CA ARG A 47 -15.33 6.69 -7.30
C ARG A 47 -15.75 6.61 -5.85
N PRO A 48 -17.05 6.41 -5.59
CA PRO A 48 -17.58 6.25 -4.23
C PRO A 48 -16.77 5.28 -3.36
N GLY A 49 -16.42 4.10 -3.89
CA GLY A 49 -15.61 3.12 -3.17
C GLY A 49 -14.18 3.60 -2.87
N GLU A 50 -13.53 4.30 -3.80
CA GLU A 50 -12.17 4.82 -3.59
C GLU A 50 -12.15 5.97 -2.58
N ALA A 51 -13.18 6.82 -2.59
CA ALA A 51 -13.36 7.88 -1.59
C ALA A 51 -13.65 7.28 -0.20
N ALA A 52 -14.49 6.25 -0.12
CA ALA A 52 -14.81 5.58 1.14
C ALA A 52 -13.60 4.82 1.72
N CYS A 53 -12.82 4.16 0.86
CA CYS A 53 -11.53 3.56 1.22
C CYS A 53 -10.58 4.63 1.79
N PHE A 54 -10.41 5.77 1.10
CA PHE A 54 -9.59 6.88 1.59
C PHE A 54 -10.01 7.34 2.98
N MET A 55 -11.30 7.57 3.20
CA MET A 55 -11.81 8.02 4.49
C MET A 55 -11.62 6.97 5.58
N SER A 56 -11.73 5.68 5.24
CA SER A 56 -11.47 4.57 6.18
C SER A 56 -10.00 4.55 6.64
N HIS A 57 -9.04 4.77 5.73
CA HIS A 57 -7.63 4.94 6.11
C HIS A 57 -7.42 6.20 6.95
N ARG A 58 -8.08 7.31 6.60
CA ARG A 58 -7.98 8.56 7.35
C ARG A 58 -8.47 8.41 8.79
N ILE A 59 -9.51 7.61 9.05
CA ILE A 59 -9.95 7.25 10.41
C ILE A 59 -8.81 6.58 11.19
N CYS A 60 -8.10 5.62 10.60
CA CYS A 60 -6.93 5.02 11.24
C CYS A 60 -5.84 6.06 11.55
N TRP A 61 -5.60 7.03 10.65
CA TRP A 61 -4.62 8.09 10.88
C TRP A 61 -5.02 9.00 12.04
N GLN A 62 -6.32 9.34 12.15
CA GLN A 62 -6.86 10.10 13.27
C GLN A 62 -6.64 9.36 14.58
N ARG A 63 -6.99 8.07 14.64
CA ARG A 63 -6.78 7.24 15.83
C ARG A 63 -5.32 7.17 16.27
N ILE A 64 -4.37 7.05 15.34
CA ILE A 64 -2.93 7.07 15.68
C ILE A 64 -2.55 8.34 16.44
N VAL A 65 -3.09 9.49 16.03
CA VAL A 65 -2.80 10.79 16.65
C VAL A 65 -3.58 10.97 17.95
N GLU A 66 -4.88 10.71 17.95
CA GLU A 66 -5.79 10.89 19.09
C GLU A 66 -5.46 9.94 20.25
N ASP A 67 -5.14 8.68 19.95
CA ASP A 67 -4.78 7.67 20.95
C ASP A 67 -3.30 7.78 21.40
N GLY A 68 -2.53 8.75 20.87
CA GLY A 68 -1.14 8.95 21.27
C GLY A 68 -0.18 7.82 20.87
N LEU A 69 -0.49 7.05 19.82
CA LEU A 69 0.28 5.88 19.40
C LEU A 69 1.60 6.27 18.73
N VAL A 70 2.72 5.62 19.08
CA VAL A 70 4.02 5.80 18.41
C VAL A 70 3.94 5.45 16.92
N ALA A 71 3.32 4.32 16.62
CA ALA A 71 3.00 3.87 15.28
C ALA A 71 1.90 2.80 15.33
N ALA A 72 1.22 2.58 14.20
CA ALA A 72 0.32 1.46 14.02
C ALA A 72 0.45 0.84 12.63
N ALA A 73 0.21 -0.46 12.53
CA ALA A 73 0.01 -1.12 11.26
C ALA A 73 -1.43 -0.91 10.78
N ILE A 74 -1.61 -0.54 9.52
CA ILE A 74 -2.90 -0.36 8.85
C ILE A 74 -2.97 -1.38 7.73
N LEU A 75 -3.95 -2.28 7.81
CA LEU A 75 -4.13 -3.42 6.92
C LEU A 75 -5.55 -3.43 6.35
N GLU A 76 -5.71 -3.76 5.08
CA GLU A 76 -7.00 -4.12 4.46
C GLU A 76 -7.33 -5.60 4.71
N ASP A 77 -8.58 -5.98 4.51
CA ASP A 77 -9.13 -7.31 4.80
C ASP A 77 -8.89 -8.37 3.71
N ASP A 78 -8.24 -8.02 2.60
CA ASP A 78 -7.94 -8.91 1.48
C ASP A 78 -6.46 -9.25 1.30
N LEU A 79 -5.70 -9.16 2.40
CA LEU A 79 -4.28 -9.48 2.46
C LEU A 79 -4.00 -10.96 2.75
N HIS A 80 -2.93 -11.45 2.12
CA HIS A 80 -2.15 -12.59 2.59
C HIS A 80 -0.91 -12.06 3.32
N ILE A 81 -0.62 -12.62 4.50
CA ILE A 81 0.44 -12.15 5.40
C ILE A 81 1.42 -13.29 5.67
N MET A 82 2.73 -13.02 5.60
CA MET A 82 3.75 -14.01 5.91
C MET A 82 3.82 -14.34 7.42
N PRO A 83 4.09 -15.60 7.81
CA PRO A 83 4.15 -15.99 9.23
C PRO A 83 5.16 -15.19 10.08
N ASP A 84 6.28 -14.79 9.47
CA ASP A 84 7.34 -14.02 10.14
C ASP A 84 7.01 -12.52 10.27
N ALA A 85 5.89 -12.05 9.70
CA ALA A 85 5.35 -10.72 9.95
C ALA A 85 5.02 -10.52 11.44
N SER A 86 4.76 -11.60 12.17
CA SER A 86 4.49 -11.58 13.61
C SER A 86 5.56 -10.80 14.37
N TRP A 87 6.85 -11.02 14.07
CA TRP A 87 7.95 -10.31 14.72
C TRP A 87 7.86 -8.80 14.48
N LEU A 88 7.60 -8.38 13.24
CA LEU A 88 7.54 -6.97 12.84
C LEU A 88 6.38 -6.23 13.49
N LEU A 89 5.24 -6.90 13.65
CA LEU A 89 3.99 -6.32 14.15
C LEU A 89 3.89 -6.31 15.69
N ARG A 90 4.77 -7.01 16.42
CA ARG A 90 4.76 -7.03 17.90
C ARG A 90 5.27 -5.75 18.54
N THR A 91 6.24 -5.06 17.94
CA THR A 91 6.90 -3.90 18.56
C THR A 91 7.22 -2.80 17.56
N THR A 92 7.29 -1.56 18.03
CA THR A 92 7.71 -0.38 17.24
C THR A 92 9.21 -0.08 17.36
N GLU A 93 9.94 -0.77 18.23
CA GLU A 93 11.34 -0.44 18.59
C GLU A 93 12.33 -0.48 17.41
N TRP A 94 12.04 -1.27 16.39
CA TRP A 94 12.90 -1.42 15.22
C TRP A 94 12.68 -0.32 14.16
N ILE A 95 11.61 0.48 14.28
CA ILE A 95 11.26 1.52 13.30
C ILE A 95 12.35 2.60 13.32
N PRO A 96 13.03 2.86 12.20
CA PRO A 96 14.07 3.89 12.17
C PRO A 96 13.50 5.27 12.50
N GLY A 97 14.28 6.09 13.20
CA GLY A 97 13.95 7.50 13.43
C GLY A 97 13.66 8.24 12.12
N GLU A 98 12.80 9.27 12.20
CA GLU A 98 12.32 10.07 11.05
C GLU A 98 11.49 9.31 10.02
N THR A 99 11.12 8.05 10.25
CA THR A 99 10.25 7.29 9.32
C THR A 99 8.81 7.80 9.40
N ASP A 100 8.19 8.11 8.26
CA ASP A 100 6.75 8.39 8.22
C ASP A 100 5.96 7.12 7.94
N ILE A 101 6.38 6.36 6.91
CA ILE A 101 5.65 5.19 6.39
C ILE A 101 6.62 4.04 6.15
N ILE A 102 6.23 2.83 6.56
CA ILE A 102 6.88 1.59 6.13
C ILE A 102 5.86 0.76 5.34
N LYS A 103 6.06 0.64 4.04
CA LYS A 103 5.20 -0.19 3.19
C LYS A 103 5.54 -1.66 3.40
N LEU A 104 4.53 -2.43 3.84
CA LEU A 104 4.63 -3.86 4.12
C LEU A 104 4.22 -4.71 2.92
N GLU A 105 3.40 -4.14 2.03
CA GLU A 105 2.89 -4.83 0.85
C GLU A 105 3.82 -4.76 -0.38
N THR A 106 3.57 -5.66 -1.32
CA THR A 106 4.06 -5.57 -2.70
C THR A 106 2.91 -5.78 -3.69
N MET A 107 2.91 -5.03 -4.80
CA MET A 107 2.05 -5.32 -5.96
C MET A 107 2.75 -6.22 -7.00
N LEU A 108 3.92 -6.78 -6.68
CA LEU A 108 4.79 -7.53 -7.60
C LEU A 108 5.12 -6.74 -8.89
N ARG A 109 5.20 -5.41 -8.76
CA ARG A 109 5.57 -4.49 -9.84
C ARG A 109 6.95 -3.88 -9.61
N PRO A 110 7.69 -3.52 -10.67
CA PRO A 110 9.00 -2.91 -10.50
C PRO A 110 8.90 -1.52 -9.86
N VAL A 111 9.71 -1.31 -8.84
CA VAL A 111 9.84 -0.06 -8.07
C VAL A 111 11.30 0.38 -8.01
N LYS A 112 11.51 1.68 -7.82
CA LYS A 112 12.82 2.27 -7.61
C LYS A 112 13.07 2.42 -6.11
N LEU A 113 14.15 1.82 -5.63
CA LEU A 113 14.60 1.85 -4.24
C LEU A 113 16.00 2.46 -4.16
N ASP A 114 16.41 2.85 -2.95
CA ASP A 114 17.83 3.07 -2.65
C ASP A 114 18.62 1.74 -2.80
N LYS A 115 19.90 1.83 -3.19
CA LYS A 115 20.79 0.65 -3.24
C LYS A 115 21.20 0.20 -1.83
N ALA A 116 21.59 1.16 -0.99
CA ALA A 116 21.92 0.93 0.40
C ALA A 116 20.63 0.79 1.23
N PRO A 117 20.53 -0.21 2.12
CA PRO A 117 19.42 -0.30 3.06
C PRO A 117 19.53 0.84 4.09
N ALA A 118 18.38 1.37 4.52
CA ALA A 118 18.29 2.29 5.65
C ALA A 118 18.47 1.56 6.98
N SER A 119 17.96 0.32 7.09
CA SER A 119 18.15 -0.56 8.24
C SER A 119 17.92 -2.03 7.87
N ILE A 120 18.25 -2.92 8.81
CA ILE A 120 18.01 -4.35 8.73
C ILE A 120 17.19 -4.74 9.97
N VAL A 121 16.14 -5.54 9.78
CA VAL A 121 15.19 -5.92 10.82
C VAL A 121 14.69 -7.34 10.56
N ALA A 122 14.80 -8.23 11.54
CA ALA A 122 14.35 -9.63 11.42
C ALA A 122 14.77 -10.33 10.12
N GLY A 123 16.03 -10.15 9.69
CA GLY A 123 16.53 -10.72 8.43
C GLY A 123 16.07 -10.01 7.14
N ARG A 124 15.16 -9.03 7.25
CA ARG A 124 14.65 -8.20 6.15
C ARG A 124 15.37 -6.86 6.10
N LYS A 125 15.27 -6.17 4.96
CA LYS A 125 15.90 -4.87 4.72
C LYS A 125 14.84 -3.80 4.52
N LEU A 126 15.06 -2.62 5.07
CA LEU A 126 14.30 -1.42 4.73
C LEU A 126 15.07 -0.61 3.70
N TYR A 127 14.41 -0.25 2.60
CA TYR A 127 14.97 0.63 1.58
C TYR A 127 14.13 1.88 1.42
N GLY A 128 14.75 3.04 1.23
CA GLY A 128 14.01 4.24 0.83
C GLY A 128 13.28 4.00 -0.50
N LEU A 129 11.97 4.21 -0.52
CA LEU A 129 11.16 4.14 -1.73
C LEU A 129 11.34 5.43 -2.53
N ARG A 130 11.63 5.34 -3.84
CA ARG A 130 12.01 6.47 -4.71
C ARG A 130 11.23 6.55 -6.02
N SER A 131 10.11 5.85 -6.10
CA SER A 131 9.18 5.92 -7.22
C SER A 131 7.78 5.55 -6.76
N ASN A 132 6.81 5.73 -7.64
CA ASN A 132 5.45 5.27 -7.41
C ASN A 132 5.41 3.77 -7.11
N HIS A 133 4.74 3.42 -6.02
CA HIS A 133 4.41 2.05 -5.65
C HIS A 133 2.99 2.06 -5.11
N LEU A 134 2.03 2.01 -6.04
CA LEU A 134 0.60 2.04 -5.73
C LEU A 134 0.19 0.83 -4.87
N GLY A 135 -1.09 0.76 -4.48
CA GLY A 135 -1.55 -0.05 -3.36
C GLY A 135 -1.34 0.65 -2.02
N ALA A 136 -2.25 0.43 -1.09
CA ALA A 136 -2.12 0.84 0.31
C ALA A 136 -2.66 -0.25 1.26
N ALA A 137 -2.71 -1.51 0.82
CA ALA A 137 -3.40 -2.55 1.55
C ALA A 137 -2.66 -2.95 2.83
N GLY A 138 -1.36 -2.71 2.93
CA GLY A 138 -0.60 -2.96 4.15
C GLY A 138 0.61 -2.05 4.33
N TYR A 139 0.59 -1.25 5.40
CA TYR A 139 1.72 -0.40 5.78
C TYR A 139 1.70 -0.06 7.28
N ILE A 140 2.86 0.30 7.82
CA ILE A 140 2.99 0.91 9.15
C ILE A 140 3.06 2.42 8.96
N LEU A 141 2.35 3.14 9.82
CA LEU A 141 2.33 4.59 9.87
C LEU A 141 2.75 5.06 11.26
N THR A 142 3.78 5.91 11.32
CA THR A 142 4.21 6.54 12.58
C THR A 142 3.29 7.69 12.93
N GLN A 143 3.31 8.12 14.20
CA GLN A 143 2.52 9.26 14.65
C GLN A 143 2.82 10.54 13.85
N GLN A 144 4.10 10.82 13.63
CA GLN A 144 4.55 11.96 12.84
C GLN A 144 4.02 11.87 11.40
N GLY A 145 4.11 10.68 10.79
CA GLY A 145 3.54 10.41 9.48
C GLY A 145 2.03 10.66 9.45
N ALA A 146 1.29 10.15 10.44
CA ALA A 146 -0.15 10.35 10.55
C ALA A 146 -0.53 11.82 10.65
N GLN A 147 0.15 12.60 11.49
CA GLN A 147 -0.07 14.05 11.59
C GLN A 147 0.17 14.77 10.26
N ARG A 148 1.23 14.42 9.53
CA ARG A 148 1.53 15.00 8.21
C ARG A 148 0.47 14.63 7.19
N LEU A 149 0.07 13.37 7.13
CA LEU A 149 -0.98 12.90 6.22
C LEU A 149 -2.32 13.59 6.50
N LEU A 150 -2.71 13.71 7.78
CA LEU A 150 -3.95 14.39 8.15
C LEU A 150 -3.97 15.84 7.69
N ARG A 151 -2.88 16.59 7.88
CA ARG A 151 -2.75 17.98 7.38
C ARG A 151 -2.92 18.07 5.86
N GLN A 152 -2.35 17.12 5.12
CA GLN A 152 -2.39 17.10 3.65
C GLN A 152 -3.69 16.52 3.08
N SER A 153 -4.45 15.77 3.89
CA SER A 153 -5.66 15.07 3.45
C SER A 153 -6.91 15.95 3.37
N ALA A 154 -6.85 17.20 3.86
CA ALA A 154 -7.99 18.10 3.87
C ALA A 154 -8.49 18.36 2.44
N GLY A 155 -9.74 17.97 2.15
CA GLY A 155 -10.35 18.11 0.82
C GLY A 155 -9.75 17.21 -0.27
N CYS A 156 -9.04 16.14 0.10
CA CYS A 156 -8.44 15.24 -0.87
C CYS A 156 -9.47 14.40 -1.62
N ASN A 157 -9.46 14.51 -2.95
CA ASN A 157 -10.26 13.69 -3.86
C ASN A 157 -9.32 12.82 -4.71
N THR A 158 -8.52 11.96 -4.09
CA THR A 158 -7.76 10.93 -4.82
C THR A 158 -7.81 9.60 -4.08
N PRO A 159 -7.69 8.46 -4.77
CA PRO A 159 -7.50 7.17 -4.10
C PRO A 159 -6.34 7.21 -3.11
N VAL A 160 -6.45 6.47 -2.01
CA VAL A 160 -5.49 6.52 -0.90
C VAL A 160 -4.07 6.13 -1.32
N ASP A 161 -3.92 5.12 -2.16
CA ASP A 161 -2.63 4.68 -2.65
C ASP A 161 -1.95 5.73 -3.54
N HIS A 162 -2.73 6.43 -4.37
CA HIS A 162 -2.27 7.59 -5.12
C HIS A 162 -1.89 8.75 -4.19
N PHE A 163 -2.64 8.99 -3.12
CA PHE A 163 -2.32 10.04 -2.16
C PHE A 163 -1.01 9.77 -1.41
N LEU A 164 -0.78 8.51 -1.01
CA LEU A 164 0.39 8.08 -0.25
C LEU A 164 1.64 7.87 -1.11
N PHE A 165 1.48 7.26 -2.28
CA PHE A 165 2.61 6.70 -3.04
C PHE A 165 2.71 7.18 -4.49
N ASP A 166 2.03 8.27 -4.87
CA ASP A 166 2.30 8.95 -6.13
C ASP A 166 3.31 10.08 -5.94
N PHE A 167 4.58 9.80 -6.25
CA PHE A 167 5.72 10.70 -6.02
C PHE A 167 5.74 11.91 -6.96
N ARG A 168 4.72 12.05 -7.84
CA ARG A 168 4.44 13.29 -8.56
C ARG A 168 3.80 14.35 -7.66
N LYS A 169 3.18 13.93 -6.54
CA LYS A 169 2.63 14.81 -5.52
C LYS A 169 3.76 15.25 -4.58
N PRO A 170 3.95 16.57 -4.33
CA PRO A 170 5.03 17.05 -3.48
C PRO A 170 5.01 16.42 -2.09
N TRP A 171 3.84 16.40 -1.43
CA TRP A 171 3.72 15.85 -0.08
C TRP A 171 4.09 14.38 0.01
N ALA A 172 3.68 13.55 -0.97
CA ALA A 172 3.99 12.13 -1.00
C ALA A 172 5.50 11.89 -1.17
N LYS A 173 6.15 12.71 -2.01
CA LYS A 173 7.60 12.66 -2.24
C LYS A 173 8.39 13.11 -1.00
N ASP A 174 7.83 14.03 -0.21
CA ASP A 174 8.46 14.59 0.98
C ASP A 174 8.33 13.67 2.22
N LEU A 175 7.45 12.65 2.18
CA LEU A 175 7.37 11.64 3.23
C LEU A 175 8.59 10.71 3.16
N ASN A 176 9.21 10.44 4.31
CA ASN A 176 10.20 9.39 4.46
C ASN A 176 9.50 8.02 4.45
N THR A 177 9.33 7.52 3.23
CA THR A 177 8.69 6.23 2.96
C THR A 177 9.75 5.16 2.74
N LEU A 178 9.73 4.14 3.60
CA LEU A 178 10.54 2.94 3.48
C LEU A 178 9.72 1.79 2.90
N GLN A 179 10.37 0.92 2.13
CA GLN A 179 9.83 -0.33 1.63
C GLN A 179 10.51 -1.49 2.36
N LEU A 180 9.72 -2.36 2.98
CA LEU A 180 10.20 -3.64 3.49
C LEU A 180 10.54 -4.58 2.33
N PHE A 181 11.71 -5.21 2.39
CA PHE A 181 12.22 -6.10 1.36
C PHE A 181 12.84 -7.38 1.97
N PRO A 182 12.33 -8.58 1.65
CA PRO A 182 11.06 -8.85 0.96
C PRO A 182 9.84 -8.27 1.68
N ALA A 183 8.72 -8.12 0.97
CA ALA A 183 7.45 -7.68 1.54
C ALA A 183 6.75 -8.84 2.26
N VAL A 184 6.03 -8.53 3.35
CA VAL A 184 5.28 -9.55 4.12
C VAL A 184 3.80 -9.61 3.76
N CYS A 185 3.28 -8.58 3.08
CA CYS A 185 1.88 -8.52 2.67
C CYS A 185 1.75 -8.57 1.14
N VAL A 186 0.71 -9.23 0.64
CA VAL A 186 0.27 -9.15 -0.75
C VAL A 186 -1.24 -9.26 -0.82
N GLN A 187 -1.89 -8.47 -1.68
CA GLN A 187 -3.32 -8.63 -1.89
C GLN A 187 -3.62 -9.90 -2.68
N ASP A 188 -4.72 -10.56 -2.35
CA ASP A 188 -5.22 -11.76 -3.04
C ASP A 188 -5.25 -11.63 -4.57
N PHE A 189 -5.60 -10.44 -5.05
CA PHE A 189 -5.66 -10.13 -6.47
C PHE A 189 -4.35 -10.42 -7.23
N PHE A 190 -3.18 -10.21 -6.62
CA PHE A 190 -1.88 -10.42 -7.26
C PHE A 190 -1.43 -11.88 -7.28
N LEU A 191 -2.14 -12.76 -6.56
CA LEU A 191 -1.86 -14.20 -6.52
C LEU A 191 -2.72 -15.01 -7.50
N ARG A 192 -3.62 -14.36 -8.25
CA ARG A 192 -4.50 -14.96 -9.27
C ARG A 192 -3.69 -15.55 -10.43
N GLY A 193 -3.20 -16.76 -10.23
CA GLY A 193 -2.34 -17.51 -11.15
C GLY A 193 -1.48 -18.57 -10.45
N SER A 194 -1.26 -18.46 -9.14
CA SER A 194 -0.27 -19.27 -8.41
C SER A 194 -0.84 -20.18 -7.32
N ARG A 195 -2.08 -19.96 -6.84
CA ARG A 195 -2.73 -20.82 -5.82
C ARG A 195 -4.26 -20.91 -6.02
N PRO A 196 -4.88 -22.10 -5.86
CA PRO A 196 -6.32 -22.28 -6.00
C PRO A 196 -7.12 -21.97 -4.71
N SER A 197 -6.46 -21.58 -3.61
CA SER A 197 -7.09 -21.44 -2.29
C SER A 197 -7.51 -19.99 -2.01
N PHE A 198 -8.82 -19.76 -2.01
CA PHE A 198 -9.54 -18.55 -1.59
C PHE A 198 -9.44 -17.35 -2.56
N GLN A 199 -10.55 -17.01 -3.22
CA GLN A 199 -10.66 -15.79 -4.03
C GLN A 199 -11.40 -14.72 -3.21
N LEU A 200 -10.66 -13.87 -2.49
CA LEU A 200 -11.26 -12.81 -1.66
C LEU A 200 -11.99 -11.76 -2.50
N GLY A 201 -11.69 -11.68 -3.80
CA GLY A 201 -12.26 -10.66 -4.69
C GLY A 201 -11.61 -9.30 -4.47
N SER A 202 -12.01 -8.28 -5.22
CA SER A 202 -11.76 -6.89 -4.82
C SER A 202 -12.98 -6.07 -5.22
N ASP A 203 -13.63 -5.47 -4.23
CA ASP A 203 -14.88 -4.71 -4.44
C ASP A 203 -14.63 -3.43 -5.26
N LEU A 204 -13.41 -2.88 -5.21
CA LEU A 204 -13.02 -1.70 -5.99
C LEU A 204 -12.75 -2.01 -7.47
N HIS A 205 -12.50 -3.28 -7.82
CA HIS A 205 -12.09 -3.67 -9.16
C HIS A 205 -13.24 -3.74 -10.16
N CYS A 206 -14.45 -4.09 -9.74
CA CYS A 206 -15.65 -4.13 -10.61
C CYS A 206 -15.92 -2.77 -11.25
N GLU A 207 -15.50 -1.68 -10.62
CA GLU A 207 -15.70 -0.36 -11.17
C GLU A 207 -14.63 -0.03 -12.24
N ARG A 208 -13.40 -0.60 -12.22
CA ARG A 208 -12.16 -0.13 -12.93
C ARG A 208 -12.13 -0.24 -14.45
N THR A 209 -13.25 -0.52 -15.11
CA THR A 209 -13.31 -0.62 -16.58
C THR A 209 -13.44 0.76 -17.25
N PHE A 210 -12.32 1.47 -17.42
CA PHE A 210 -12.22 2.52 -18.44
C PHE A 210 -11.60 1.95 -19.70
N THR A 211 -12.42 1.68 -20.71
CA THR A 211 -11.94 1.30 -22.05
C THR A 211 -11.64 2.54 -22.87
N CYS A 212 -10.39 2.73 -23.30
CA CYS A 212 -10.07 3.76 -24.30
C CYS A 212 -10.54 3.28 -25.69
N LYS A 213 -11.41 4.08 -26.34
CA LYS A 213 -11.99 3.77 -27.65
C LYS A 213 -11.28 4.56 -28.78
N GLY A 214 -11.25 3.98 -29.98
CA GLY A 214 -10.84 4.65 -31.23
C GLY A 214 -9.33 4.89 -31.43
N TRP A 215 -8.99 5.93 -32.20
CA TRP A 215 -7.62 6.31 -32.60
C TRP A 215 -6.64 6.54 -31.44
N SER A 216 -7.16 6.93 -30.27
CA SER A 216 -6.39 7.07 -29.03
C SER A 216 -5.76 5.75 -28.56
N LYS A 217 -6.42 4.61 -28.84
CA LYS A 217 -5.91 3.26 -28.56
C LYS A 217 -4.78 2.90 -29.52
N VAL A 218 -4.97 3.15 -30.82
CA VAL A 218 -3.96 2.86 -31.85
C VAL A 218 -2.68 3.65 -31.60
N TRP A 219 -2.80 4.97 -31.37
CA TRP A 219 -1.64 5.83 -31.07
C TRP A 219 -0.91 5.45 -29.77
N ARG A 220 -1.65 4.99 -28.76
CA ARG A 220 -1.05 4.48 -27.52
C ARG A 220 -0.26 3.20 -27.77
N GLU A 221 -0.84 2.25 -28.51
CA GLU A 221 -0.17 0.98 -28.82
C GLU A 221 1.05 1.17 -29.72
N THR A 222 1.05 2.12 -30.66
CA THR A 222 2.22 2.40 -31.51
C THR A 222 3.36 3.08 -30.75
N LYS A 223 3.06 3.96 -29.79
CA LYS A 223 4.07 4.58 -28.91
C LYS A 223 4.54 3.65 -27.79
N ARG A 224 3.78 2.60 -27.48
CA ARG A 224 4.02 1.72 -26.34
C ARG A 224 5.40 1.03 -26.40
N PRO A 225 5.88 0.48 -27.53
CA PRO A 225 7.22 -0.10 -27.62
C PRO A 225 8.32 0.92 -27.33
N LEU A 226 8.26 2.10 -27.95
CA LEU A 226 9.21 3.20 -27.69
C LEU A 226 9.20 3.61 -26.22
N GLN A 227 8.02 3.81 -25.62
CA GLN A 227 7.89 4.14 -24.20
C GLN A 227 8.38 3.01 -23.28
N GLN A 228 8.20 1.75 -23.66
CA GLN A 228 8.73 0.60 -22.92
C GLN A 228 10.25 0.55 -23.02
N PHE A 229 10.83 0.80 -24.21
CA PHE A 229 12.27 0.89 -24.42
C PHE A 229 12.89 2.03 -23.59
N PHE A 230 12.35 3.25 -23.67
CA PHE A 230 12.83 4.37 -22.84
C PHE A 230 12.69 4.11 -21.34
N ARG A 231 11.61 3.42 -20.91
CA ARG A 231 11.47 2.99 -19.51
C ARG A 231 12.54 1.98 -19.12
N LEU A 232 12.83 1.00 -19.97
CA LEU A 232 13.87 0.01 -19.74
C LEU A 232 15.25 0.68 -19.68
N PHE A 233 15.56 1.56 -20.63
CA PHE A 233 16.80 2.33 -20.65
C PHE A 233 16.98 3.17 -19.38
N LYS A 234 15.94 3.90 -18.97
CA LYS A 234 15.96 4.67 -17.70
C LYS A 234 16.17 3.76 -16.48
N ARG A 235 15.63 2.55 -16.48
CA ARG A 235 15.83 1.57 -15.39
C ARG A 235 17.27 1.08 -15.34
N VAL A 236 17.80 0.63 -16.48
CA VAL A 236 19.18 0.16 -16.61
C VAL A 236 20.17 1.27 -16.25
N SER A 237 19.98 2.47 -16.80
CA SER A 237 20.81 3.64 -16.49
C SER A 237 20.77 4.00 -15.00
N ALA A 238 19.59 4.03 -14.37
CA ALA A 238 19.49 4.27 -12.94
C ALA A 238 20.24 3.20 -12.11
N ASN A 239 20.13 1.93 -12.51
CA ASN A 239 20.80 0.82 -11.82
C ASN A 239 22.32 0.89 -11.92
N LEU A 240 22.88 1.36 -13.03
CA LEU A 240 24.32 1.44 -13.25
C LEU A 240 24.92 2.72 -12.66
N PHE A 241 24.30 3.87 -12.94
CA PHE A 241 24.94 5.18 -12.74
C PHE A 241 24.42 5.96 -11.53
N THR A 242 23.46 5.42 -10.77
CA THR A 242 22.94 6.10 -9.56
C THR A 242 23.05 5.22 -8.32
N ASN A 243 22.87 5.81 -7.14
CA ASN A 243 22.72 5.08 -5.88
C ASN A 243 21.35 4.43 -5.70
N LYS A 244 20.57 4.29 -6.78
CA LYS A 244 19.21 3.73 -6.79
C LYS A 244 19.17 2.45 -7.62
N LYS A 245 18.20 1.58 -7.34
CA LYS A 245 17.95 0.34 -8.08
C LYS A 245 16.47 0.19 -8.39
N TRP A 246 16.17 -0.25 -9.60
CA TRP A 246 14.89 -0.77 -9.99
C TRP A 246 14.86 -2.27 -9.75
N THR A 247 13.86 -2.72 -9.01
CA THR A 247 13.66 -4.14 -8.71
C THR A 247 12.19 -4.42 -8.45
N VAL A 248 11.79 -5.69 -8.45
CA VAL A 248 10.48 -6.12 -7.96
C VAL A 248 10.67 -6.52 -6.50
N VAL A 249 9.79 -6.05 -5.62
CA VAL A 249 9.79 -6.49 -4.21
C VAL A 249 9.08 -7.84 -4.16
N PRO A 250 9.78 -8.93 -3.80
CA PRO A 250 9.14 -10.23 -3.67
C PRO A 250 8.24 -10.28 -2.44
N TRP A 251 7.26 -11.18 -2.45
CA TRP A 251 6.47 -11.55 -1.29
C TRP A 251 6.97 -12.91 -0.79
N GLU A 252 7.78 -12.84 0.27
CA GLU A 252 8.54 -13.93 0.89
C GLU A 252 8.72 -13.58 2.36
#